data_AF-A0A226M9H5-F1
#
_entry.id   AF-A0A226M9H5-F1
#
_cell.length_a   1.000
_cell.length_b   1.000
_cell.length_c   1.000
_cell.angle_alpha   90.00
_cell.angle_beta   90.00
_cell.angle_gamma   90.00
#
_symmetry.space_group_name_H-M   'P 1'
#
loop_
_entity.id
_entity.type
_entity.pdbx_description
1 polymer ?
#
loop_
_entity_poly.entity_id
_entity_poly.type
_entity_poly.pdbx_seq_one_letter_code
_entity_poly.pdbx_strand_id
1 'polypeptide(L)' 'MEANSLGAYCVTEPGAGSDVAGIQTRAERKGDEYIVNGQKMWITNGGKAN' A
#
# COMPACT_ATOMS: atom_id res chain seq x y z
N MET A 1 -3.25 -20.41 18.73
CA MET A 1 -2.71 -19.05 18.51
C MET A 1 -3.37 -18.59 17.23
N GLU A 2 -4.49 -17.89 17.34
CA GLU A 2 -5.31 -17.58 16.17
C GLU A 2 -4.72 -16.35 15.46
N ALA A 3 -4.00 -16.58 14.36
CA ALA A 3 -3.79 -15.53 13.37
C ALA A 3 -5.06 -15.43 12.53
N ASN A 4 -6.07 -14.74 13.05
CA ASN A 4 -7.35 -14.55 12.37
C ASN A 4 -7.31 -13.41 11.32
N SER A 5 -6.11 -12.94 10.97
CA SER A 5 -5.87 -11.85 10.02
C SER A 5 -4.74 -12.19 9.04
N LEU A 6 -4.96 -11.84 7.77
CA LEU A 6 -4.06 -11.96 6.64
C LEU A 6 -3.51 -10.58 6.30
N GLY A 7 -2.18 -10.42 6.32
CA GLY A 7 -1.52 -9.18 5.94
C GLY A 7 -1.15 -9.09 4.45
N ALA A 8 -0.97 -7.87 3.98
CA ALA A 8 -0.34 -7.54 2.69
C ALA A 8 0.62 -6.35 2.86
N TYR A 9 1.69 -6.31 2.07
CA TYR A 9 2.70 -5.25 2.11
C TYR A 9 2.68 -4.45 0.80
N CYS A 10 2.13 -3.24 0.85
CA CYS A 10 1.71 -2.46 -0.33
C CYS A 10 2.72 -1.37 -0.73
N VAL A 11 3.95 -1.74 -1.14
CA VAL A 11 4.99 -0.76 -1.53
C VAL A 11 5.06 -0.52 -3.03
N THR A 12 5.34 -1.57 -3.80
CA THR A 12 5.59 -1.51 -5.25
C THR A 12 4.44 -0.84 -6.02
N GLU A 13 4.81 0.01 -6.97
CA GLU A 13 3.91 0.72 -7.89
C GLU A 13 4.23 0.32 -9.34
N PRO A 14 3.32 0.57 -10.30
CA PRO A 14 3.60 0.27 -11.71
C PRO A 14 4.90 0.89 -12.25
N GLY A 15 5.29 2.07 -11.73
CA GLY A 15 6.51 2.79 -12.12
C GLY A 15 7.68 2.68 -11.13
N ALA A 16 7.51 2.04 -9.97
CA ALA A 16 8.51 2.05 -8.89
C ALA A 16 8.50 0.72 -8.11
N GLY A 17 9.51 -0.12 -8.34
CA GLY A 17 9.73 -1.38 -7.61
C GLY A 17 11.04 -1.35 -6.84
N SER A 18 12.17 -1.53 -7.55
CA SER A 18 13.50 -1.43 -6.94
C SER A 18 13.81 -0.03 -6.42
N ASP A 19 13.39 1.01 -7.16
CA ASP A 19 13.47 2.40 -6.73
C ASP A 19 12.25 2.75 -5.85
N VAL A 20 12.29 2.30 -4.59
CA VAL A 20 11.21 2.58 -3.62
C VAL A 20 11.13 4.07 -3.28
N ALA A 21 12.22 4.82 -3.40
CA ALA A 21 12.20 6.27 -3.17
C ALA A 21 11.38 7.01 -4.25
N GLY A 22 11.23 6.41 -5.44
CA GLY A 22 10.47 6.93 -6.57
C GLY A 22 8.95 6.73 -6.53
N ILE A 23 8.37 6.20 -5.44
CA ILE A 23 6.90 6.03 -5.37
C ILE A 23 6.14 7.35 -5.52
N GLN A 24 4.97 7.28 -6.13
CA GLN A 24 4.11 8.42 -6.45
C GLN A 24 2.81 8.46 -5.63
N THR A 25 2.46 7.39 -4.89
CA THR A 25 1.33 7.43 -3.95
C THR A 25 1.53 8.56 -2.95
N ARG A 26 0.52 9.43 -2.80
CA ARG A 26 0.55 10.57 -1.87
C ARG A 26 -0.43 10.33 -0.73
N ALA A 27 -0.02 10.75 0.47
CA ALA A 27 -0.87 10.83 1.64
C ALA A 27 -1.00 12.31 2.06
N GLU A 28 -2.17 12.89 1.86
CA GLU A 28 -2.46 14.28 2.19
C GLU A 28 -3.27 14.36 3.49
N ARG A 29 -2.77 15.07 4.51
CA ARG A 29 -3.52 15.26 5.75
C ARG A 29 -4.67 16.25 5.51
N LYS A 30 -5.91 15.83 5.79
CA LYS A 30 -7.12 16.68 5.75
C LYS A 30 -7.84 16.58 7.09
N GLY A 31 -7.65 17.57 7.95
CA GLY A 31 -8.15 17.54 9.32
C GLY A 31 -7.41 16.49 10.16
N ASP A 32 -8.16 15.53 10.68
CA ASP A 32 -7.70 14.39 11.48
C ASP A 32 -7.42 13.12 10.68
N GLU A 33 -7.67 13.15 9.36
CA GLU A 33 -7.47 12.00 8.47
C GLU A 33 -6.39 12.24 7.40
N TYR A 34 -5.97 11.16 6.74
CA TYR A 34 -5.14 11.20 5.54
C TYR A 34 -5.92 10.70 4.34
N ILE A 35 -5.90 11.46 3.26
CA ILE A 35 -6.37 11.01 1.95
C ILE A 35 -5.19 10.39 1.21
N VAL A 36 -5.27 9.09 0.96
CA VAL A 36 -4.22 8.34 0.24
C VAL A 36 -4.66 8.13 -1.21
N ASN A 37 -3.88 8.63 -2.16
CA ASN A 37 -4.15 8.51 -3.60
C ASN A 37 -2.92 7.96 -4.32
N GLY A 38 -3.10 6.87 -5.06
CA GLY A 38 -2.06 6.22 -5.85
C GLY A 38 -2.47 4.81 -6.29
N GLN A 39 -1.56 4.11 -6.94
CA GLN A 39 -1.76 2.74 -7.39
C GLN A 39 -0.60 1.85 -6.94
N LYS A 40 -0.93 0.69 -6.39
CA LYS A 40 0.03 -0.35 -6.02
C LYS A 40 -0.06 -1.53 -6.97
N MET A 41 1.04 -2.25 -7.14
CA MET A 41 1.15 -3.35 -8.09
C MET A 41 1.97 -4.50 -7.49
N TRP A 42 1.61 -5.73 -7.85
CA TRP A 42 2.29 -6.96 -7.40
C TRP A 42 2.21 -7.22 -5.89
N ILE A 43 1.10 -6.83 -5.27
CA ILE A 43 0.91 -7.03 -3.84
C ILE A 43 0.44 -8.46 -3.56
N THR A 44 1.32 -9.27 -3.00
CA THR A 44 0.96 -10.60 -2.46
C THR A 44 -0.16 -10.44 -1.43
N ASN A 45 -1.20 -11.27 -1.55
CA ASN A 45 -2.44 -11.19 -0.76
C ASN A 45 -3.27 -9.90 -0.92
N GLY A 46 -2.99 -9.03 -1.90
CA GLY A 46 -3.68 -7.75 -2.04
C GLY A 46 -5.22 -7.83 -2.13
N GLY A 47 -5.76 -8.94 -2.66
CA GLY A 47 -7.21 -9.21 -2.68
C GLY A 47 -7.71 -10.19 -1.61
N LYS A 48 -6.89 -10.51 -0.61
CA LYS A 48 -7.16 -11.52 0.44
C LYS A 48 -6.89 -11.03 1.87
N ALA A 49 -6.12 -9.96 2.04
CA ALA A 49 -5.80 -9.38 3.34
C ALA A 49 -7.02 -8.71 4.01
N ASN A 50 -7.01 -8.65 5.35
CA ASN A 50 -8.08 -8.09 6.19
C ASN A 50 -7.57 -7.39 7.45
#